data_AF-A0A8C5SBK0-F1
#
_entry.id   AF-A0A8C5SBK0-F1
#
_cell.length_a   1.000
_cell.length_b   1.000
_cell.length_c   1.000
_cell.angle_alpha   90.00
_cell.angle_beta   90.00
_cell.angle_gamma   90.00
#
_symmetry.space_group_name_H-M   'P 1'
#
loop_
_entity.id
_entity.type
_entity.pdbx_description
1 polymer ?
#
loop_
_entity_poly.entity_id
_entity_poly.type
_entity_poly.pdbx_seq_one_letter_code
_entity_poly.pdbx_strand_id
1 'polypeptide(L)'
;RNPKFWRAVLGLHHLYHHQYYTRERQVKAIIIHSHFKKETYENDIALFKLQKPITFNDYIQPICLLPSPLFLSNDTPCYITGWGSAHEKGRQWRTIDVLYPRCHTILSGRNNQFWPWLWPTTKSRDLCTSS
;
A
#
# COMPACT_ATOMS: atom_id res chain seq x y z
N ARG A 1 -2.23 -17.62 -6.59
CA ARG A 1 -0.94 -16.96 -6.94
C ARG A 1 0.16 -17.59 -6.10
N ASN A 2 1.32 -17.96 -6.65
CA ASN A 2 2.42 -18.57 -5.89
C ASN A 2 3.29 -17.49 -5.20
N PRO A 3 3.35 -17.41 -3.86
CA PRO A 3 4.14 -16.41 -3.14
C PRO A 3 5.64 -16.41 -3.47
N LYS A 4 6.19 -17.56 -3.90
CA LYS A 4 7.63 -17.72 -4.20
C LYS A 4 8.13 -16.84 -5.36
N PHE A 5 7.23 -16.37 -6.23
CA PHE A 5 7.58 -15.47 -7.32
C PHE A 5 7.60 -13.99 -6.91
N TRP A 6 7.24 -13.68 -5.66
CA TRP A 6 7.09 -12.32 -5.18
C TRP A 6 8.09 -12.02 -4.08
N ARG A 7 8.67 -10.82 -4.14
CA ARG A 7 9.50 -10.23 -3.09
C ARG A 7 9.00 -8.82 -2.80
N ALA A 8 9.06 -8.42 -1.54
CA ALA A 8 8.89 -7.04 -1.12
C ALA A 8 10.27 -6.38 -0.99
N VAL A 9 10.43 -5.20 -1.56
CA VAL A 9 11.65 -4.36 -1.42
C VAL A 9 11.25 -3.09 -0.70
N LEU A 10 11.83 -2.84 0.47
CA LEU A 10 11.50 -1.73 1.37
C LEU A 10 12.67 -0.75 1.45
N GLY A 11 12.37 0.53 1.70
CA GLY A 11 13.40 1.59 1.72
C GLY A 11 14.09 1.75 0.38
N LEU A 12 13.34 1.60 -0.72
CA LEU A 12 13.85 1.76 -2.08
C LEU A 12 13.57 3.19 -2.54
N HIS A 13 14.55 3.82 -3.20
CA HIS A 13 14.39 5.12 -3.86
C HIS A 13 14.61 5.00 -5.37
N HIS A 14 15.65 4.27 -5.79
CA HIS A 14 15.97 4.00 -7.19
C HIS A 14 15.84 2.50 -7.51
N LEU A 15 15.05 2.13 -8.53
CA LEU A 15 14.68 0.75 -8.85
C LEU A 15 15.87 -0.20 -9.07
N TYR A 16 16.98 0.33 -9.59
CA TYR A 16 18.17 -0.47 -9.94
C TYR A 16 19.36 -0.23 -9.02
N HIS A 17 19.27 0.73 -8.09
CA HIS A 17 20.38 1.11 -7.22
C HIS A 17 19.93 0.99 -5.76
N HIS A 18 20.15 -0.20 -5.20
CA HIS A 18 19.84 -0.46 -3.81
C HIS A 18 20.83 0.27 -2.92
N GLN A 19 20.30 0.93 -1.89
CA GLN A 19 21.08 1.65 -0.91
C GLN A 19 21.35 0.77 0.31
N TYR A 20 22.24 1.20 1.19
CA TYR A 20 22.62 0.45 2.39
C TYR A 20 21.42 0.18 3.33
N TYR A 21 20.38 1.00 3.28
CA TYR A 21 19.14 0.86 4.04
C TYR A 21 18.05 0.05 3.32
N THR A 22 18.22 -0.27 2.03
CA THR A 22 17.25 -1.06 1.28
C THR A 22 17.20 -2.50 1.81
N ARG A 23 16.00 -3.04 1.97
CA ARG A 23 15.80 -4.40 2.51
C ARG A 23 14.85 -5.20 1.64
N GLU A 24 15.22 -6.44 1.37
CA GLU A 24 14.38 -7.39 0.64
C GLU A 24 13.78 -8.43 1.58
N ARG A 25 12.54 -8.80 1.32
CA ARG A 25 11.81 -9.82 2.07
C ARG A 25 11.02 -10.71 1.12
N GLN A 26 11.16 -12.02 1.32
CA GLN A 26 10.34 -13.01 0.65
C GLN A 26 8.90 -12.93 1.14
N VAL A 27 7.96 -13.20 0.24
CA VAL A 27 6.53 -13.23 0.56
C VAL A 27 6.14 -14.64 1.02
N LYS A 28 5.57 -14.74 2.22
CA LYS A 28 5.03 -15.99 2.78
C LYS A 28 3.67 -16.33 2.21
N ALA A 29 2.79 -15.32 2.13
CA ALA A 29 1.42 -15.49 1.68
C ALA A 29 0.92 -14.23 0.98
N ILE A 30 0.05 -14.45 0.00
CA ILE A 30 -0.70 -13.40 -0.69
C ILE A 30 -2.17 -13.62 -0.34
N ILE A 31 -2.76 -12.66 0.35
CA ILE A 31 -4.15 -12.72 0.84
C ILE A 31 -4.94 -11.73 0.01
N ILE A 32 -5.71 -12.23 -0.94
CA ILE A 32 -6.58 -11.41 -1.79
C ILE A 32 -7.88 -11.16 -1.03
N HIS A 33 -8.44 -9.97 -1.20
CA HIS A 33 -9.74 -9.63 -0.64
C HIS A 33 -10.82 -10.66 -1.03
N SER A 34 -11.56 -11.19 -0.06
CA SER A 34 -12.52 -12.31 -0.26
C SER A 34 -13.67 -11.96 -1.21
N HIS A 35 -14.02 -10.69 -1.31
CA HIS A 35 -15.09 -10.17 -2.19
C HIS A 35 -14.54 -9.45 -3.43
N PHE A 36 -13.29 -9.69 -3.81
CA PHE A 36 -12.75 -9.12 -5.06
C PHE A 36 -13.55 -9.63 -6.27
N LYS A 37 -14.05 -8.71 -7.09
CA LYS A 37 -14.76 -9.03 -8.34
C LYS A 37 -13.90 -8.63 -9.52
N LYS A 38 -13.55 -9.60 -10.37
CA LYS A 38 -12.64 -9.37 -11.49
C LYS A 38 -13.28 -8.54 -12.60
N GLU A 39 -14.60 -8.64 -12.74
CA GLU A 39 -15.39 -7.99 -13.80
C GLU A 39 -15.54 -6.50 -13.55
N THR A 40 -15.70 -6.10 -12.28
CA THR A 40 -15.96 -4.70 -11.88
C THR A 40 -14.79 -4.04 -11.17
N TYR A 41 -13.74 -4.81 -10.81
CA TYR A 41 -12.65 -4.38 -9.93
C TYR A 41 -13.11 -3.88 -8.56
N GLU A 42 -14.31 -4.28 -8.12
CA GLU A 42 -14.75 -4.03 -6.75
C GLU A 42 -13.84 -4.78 -5.78
N ASN A 43 -13.45 -4.08 -4.71
CA ASN A 43 -12.59 -4.58 -3.64
C ASN A 43 -11.19 -5.01 -4.13
N ASP A 44 -10.60 -4.21 -5.03
CA ASP A 44 -9.23 -4.41 -5.53
C ASP A 44 -8.18 -4.05 -4.48
N ILE A 45 -8.02 -4.94 -3.48
CA ILE A 45 -7.02 -4.84 -2.42
C ILE A 45 -6.48 -6.24 -2.07
N ALA A 46 -5.21 -6.32 -1.69
CA ALA A 46 -4.59 -7.55 -1.21
C ALA A 46 -3.50 -7.26 -0.18
N LEU A 47 -3.28 -8.21 0.72
CA LEU A 47 -2.20 -8.17 1.70
C LEU A 47 -1.08 -9.15 1.34
N PHE A 48 0.16 -8.71 1.50
CA PHE A 48 1.36 -9.53 1.37
C PHE A 48 1.95 -9.78 2.76
N LYS A 49 1.89 -11.02 3.25
CA LYS A 49 2.52 -11.40 4.51
C LYS A 49 3.99 -11.71 4.26
N LEU A 50 4.89 -10.98 4.91
CA LEU A 50 6.33 -11.22 4.80
C LEU A 50 6.73 -12.53 5.51
N GLN A 51 7.74 -13.22 4.97
CA GLN A 51 8.30 -14.44 5.56
C GLN A 51 9.05 -14.18 6.88
N LYS A 52 9.70 -13.02 6.98
CA LYS A 52 10.38 -12.54 8.19
C LYS A 52 9.96 -11.09 8.43
N PRO A 53 9.87 -10.65 9.70
CA PRO A 53 9.59 -9.26 10.03
C PRO A 53 10.67 -8.33 9.45
N ILE A 54 10.32 -7.04 9.38
CA ILE A 54 11.24 -5.96 9.02
C ILE A 54 11.50 -5.11 10.25
N THR A 55 12.72 -4.57 10.35
CA THR A 55 13.08 -3.60 11.39
C THR A 55 12.83 -2.21 10.83
N PHE A 56 12.10 -1.39 11.58
CA PHE A 56 11.86 0.01 11.21
C PHE A 56 13.10 0.87 11.48
N ASN A 57 13.27 1.90 10.66
CA ASN A 57 14.35 2.87 10.72
C ASN A 57 13.95 4.13 9.94
N ASP A 58 14.84 5.11 9.82
CA ASP A 58 14.58 6.38 9.15
C ASP A 58 14.11 6.24 7.68
N TYR A 59 14.35 5.09 7.04
CA TYR A 59 14.01 4.82 5.64
C TYR A 59 12.89 3.79 5.46
N ILE A 60 12.47 3.11 6.52
CA ILE A 60 11.42 2.08 6.50
C ILE A 60 10.50 2.35 7.69
N GLN A 61 9.36 2.98 7.41
CA GLN A 61 8.31 3.27 8.38
C GLN A 61 6.95 2.79 7.85
N PRO A 62 6.03 2.36 8.74
CA PRO A 62 4.67 2.03 8.34
C PRO A 62 3.88 3.30 7.97
N ILE A 63 2.85 3.13 7.14
CA ILE A 63 1.84 4.18 6.90
C ILE A 63 0.61 3.92 7.76
N CYS A 64 -0.02 4.98 8.24
CA CYS A 64 -1.22 4.87 9.03
C CYS A 64 -2.46 4.59 8.17
N LEU A 65 -3.23 3.59 8.59
CA LEU A 65 -4.57 3.36 8.08
C LEU A 65 -5.58 4.13 8.91
N LEU A 66 -6.53 4.77 8.25
CA LEU A 66 -7.59 5.51 8.91
C LEU A 66 -8.55 4.52 9.59
N PRO A 67 -8.90 4.71 10.88
CA PRO A 67 -9.79 3.81 11.60
C PRO A 67 -11.25 3.91 11.14
N SER A 68 -11.60 4.97 10.40
CA SER A 68 -12.93 5.25 9.90
C SER A 68 -12.86 5.91 8.52
N PRO A 69 -13.95 5.86 7.74
CA PRO A 69 -14.09 6.66 6.53
C PRO A 69 -13.72 8.13 6.78
N LEU A 70 -12.90 8.69 5.89
CA LEU A 70 -12.54 10.10 5.90
C LEU A 70 -13.35 10.80 4.82
N PHE A 71 -14.15 11.77 5.25
CA PHE A 71 -14.84 12.69 4.35
C PHE A 71 -13.88 13.83 4.03
N LEU A 72 -13.40 13.85 2.80
CA LEU A 72 -12.50 14.89 2.31
C LEU A 72 -13.30 15.94 1.55
N SER A 73 -13.04 17.22 1.81
CA SER A 73 -13.58 18.27 0.96
C SER A 73 -12.99 18.11 -0.44
N ASN A 74 -13.80 18.46 -1.44
CA ASN A 74 -13.29 18.65 -2.78
C ASN A 74 -12.13 19.65 -2.70
N ASP A 75 -11.02 19.34 -3.36
CA ASP A 75 -9.75 20.07 -3.34
C ASP A 75 -8.82 19.82 -2.15
N THR A 76 -9.06 18.78 -1.35
CA THR A 76 -8.03 18.36 -0.37
C THR A 76 -6.75 17.93 -1.10
N PRO A 77 -5.59 18.55 -0.82
CA PRO A 77 -4.33 18.14 -1.42
C PRO A 77 -3.93 16.74 -0.95
N CYS A 78 -3.49 15.92 -1.90
CA CYS A 78 -3.06 14.56 -1.65
C CYS A 78 -1.75 14.27 -2.37
N TYR A 79 -1.12 13.17 -1.96
CA TYR A 79 0.15 12.72 -2.52
C TYR A 79 -0.02 11.28 -3.01
N ILE A 80 0.41 11.03 -4.24
CA ILE A 80 0.54 9.68 -4.80
C ILE A 80 2.01 9.51 -5.16
N THR A 81 2.61 8.40 -4.74
CA THR A 81 4.03 8.13 -5.00
C THR A 81 4.20 6.80 -5.70
N GLY A 82 5.25 6.69 -6.51
CA GLY A 82 5.59 5.43 -7.15
C GLY A 82 6.64 5.55 -8.25
N TRP A 83 6.95 4.41 -8.86
CA TRP A 83 7.86 4.28 -10.02
C TRP A 83 7.12 3.97 -11.33
N GLY A 84 5.79 4.05 -11.31
CA GLY A 84 4.94 3.83 -12.47
C GLY A 84 5.16 4.89 -13.54
N SER A 85 4.57 4.70 -14.72
CA SER A 85 4.58 5.72 -15.75
C SER A 85 3.58 6.83 -15.43
N ALA A 86 3.99 8.11 -15.38
CA ALA A 86 3.10 9.26 -15.26
C ALA A 86 2.31 9.58 -16.55
N HIS A 87 2.67 8.95 -17.67
CA HIS A 87 1.91 9.06 -18.93
C HIS A 87 1.48 7.69 -19.44
N GLU A 88 0.29 7.58 -20.02
CA GLU A 88 -0.11 6.39 -20.76
C GLU A 88 0.91 6.16 -21.89
N LYS A 89 1.64 5.03 -21.84
CA LYS A 89 2.78 4.68 -22.72
C LYS A 89 4.11 5.41 -22.48
N GLY A 90 4.24 6.14 -21.36
CA GLY A 90 5.50 6.76 -20.95
C GLY A 90 6.54 5.75 -20.45
N ARG A 91 7.79 6.21 -20.36
CA ARG A 91 8.91 5.42 -19.80
C ARG A 91 8.74 5.32 -18.29
N GLN A 92 8.92 4.13 -17.72
CA GLN A 92 8.94 3.96 -16.26
C GLN A 92 10.01 4.84 -15.61
N TRP A 93 9.64 5.49 -14.50
CA TRP A 93 10.56 6.31 -13.71
C TRP A 93 11.48 5.39 -12.93
N ARG A 94 12.78 5.67 -12.96
CA ARG A 94 13.78 4.87 -12.25
C ARG A 94 13.89 5.24 -10.78
N THR A 95 13.55 6.48 -10.45
CA THR A 95 13.48 7.04 -9.11
C THR A 95 12.03 7.23 -8.72
N ILE A 96 11.69 7.10 -7.43
CA ILE A 96 10.33 7.35 -6.96
C ILE A 96 9.96 8.81 -7.24
N ASP A 97 8.77 9.01 -7.79
CA ASP A 97 8.22 10.34 -8.05
C ASP A 97 6.98 10.57 -7.17
N VAL A 98 6.65 11.85 -6.94
CA VAL A 98 5.51 12.29 -6.14
C VAL A 98 4.61 13.14 -7.00
N LEU A 99 3.39 12.66 -7.22
CA LEU A 99 2.32 13.42 -7.86
C LEU A 99 1.46 14.09 -6.79
N TYR A 100 0.96 15.29 -7.12
CA TYR A 100 0.14 16.12 -6.24
C TYR A 100 -1.27 16.26 -6.79
N PRO A 101 -2.09 15.19 -6.80
CA PRO A 101 -3.47 15.28 -7.24
C PRO A 101 -4.33 16.03 -6.21
N ARG A 102 -5.49 16.50 -6.68
CA ARG A 102 -6.59 16.90 -5.80
C ARG A 102 -7.41 15.66 -5.50
N CYS A 103 -7.45 15.25 -4.23
CA CYS A 103 -8.33 14.16 -3.82
C CYS A 103 -9.79 14.59 -3.91
N HIS A 104 -10.61 13.66 -4.36
CA HIS A 104 -12.04 13.68 -4.10
C HIS A 104 -12.34 12.72 -2.95
N THR A 105 -13.54 12.77 -2.37
CA THR A 105 -13.96 11.72 -1.42
C THR A 105 -13.84 10.34 -2.10
N ILE A 106 -12.88 9.52 -1.66
CA ILE A 106 -12.57 8.20 -2.23
C ILE A 106 -13.63 7.15 -1.84
N LEU A 107 -14.54 7.46 -0.92
CA LEU A 107 -15.59 6.54 -0.47
C LEU A 107 -16.98 7.01 -0.93
N SER A 108 -17.17 7.16 -2.25
CA SER A 108 -18.49 7.15 -2.89
C SER A 108 -18.69 5.84 -3.68
N GLY A 109 -18.18 4.73 -3.14
CA GLY A 109 -18.58 3.40 -3.57
C GLY A 109 -19.93 3.08 -2.92
N ARG A 110 -20.99 2.96 -3.71
CA ARG A 110 -22.28 2.42 -3.23
C ARG A 110 -21.99 1.05 -2.59
N ASN A 111 -22.43 0.89 -1.35
CA ASN A 111 -22.20 -0.23 -0.42
C ASN A 111 -21.02 -0.04 0.54
N ASN A 112 -21.31 0.75 1.58
CA ASN A 112 -20.67 0.64 2.90
C ASN A 112 -20.73 -0.82 3.39
N GLN A 113 -19.66 -1.57 3.21
CA GLN A 113 -19.37 -2.73 4.03
C GLN A 113 -18.14 -2.40 4.87
N PHE A 114 -18.39 -2.23 6.16
CA PHE A 114 -17.34 -2.29 7.17
C PHE A 114 -16.57 -3.60 6.97
N TRP A 115 -15.24 -3.56 7.17
CA TRP A 115 -14.34 -4.70 6.96
C TRP A 115 -13.90 -5.34 8.30
N PRO A 116 -14.73 -6.19 8.97
CA PRO A 116 -14.34 -6.86 10.21
C PRO A 116 -13.05 -7.70 10.10
N TRP A 117 -12.71 -8.18 8.91
CA TRP A 117 -11.62 -9.15 8.69
C TRP A 117 -10.24 -8.53 8.41
N LEU A 118 -10.18 -7.23 8.11
CA LEU A 118 -8.91 -6.49 8.02
C LEU A 118 -8.37 -6.12 9.42
N TRP A 119 -9.21 -6.20 10.45
CA TRP A 119 -8.80 -6.07 11.84
C TRP A 119 -8.56 -7.46 12.44
N PRO A 120 -7.38 -7.74 12.99
CA PRO A 120 -7.24 -8.84 13.93
C PRO A 120 -8.21 -8.57 15.10
N THR A 121 -9.07 -9.54 15.42
CA THR A 121 -9.84 -9.58 16.68
C THR A 121 -8.92 -9.53 17.92
N THR A 122 -7.61 -9.65 17.72
CA THR A 122 -6.57 -9.26 18.67
C THR A 122 -6.14 -7.82 18.44
N LYS A 123 -6.82 -6.87 19.10
CA LYS A 123 -6.30 -5.58 19.60
C LYS A 123 -5.04 -5.04 18.88
N SER A 124 -5.08 -4.82 17.57
CA SER A 124 -4.00 -4.18 16.83
C SER A 124 -4.21 -2.67 16.88
N ARG A 125 -4.01 -2.08 18.07
CA ARG A 125 -4.09 -0.63 18.27
C ARG A 125 -2.86 0.13 17.77
N ASP A 126 -1.86 -0.57 17.21
CA ASP A 126 -0.49 -0.05 17.15
C ASP A 126 0.19 -0.38 15.81
N LEU A 127 -0.38 0.05 14.67
CA LEU A 127 0.35 0.06 13.38
C LEU A 127 1.10 1.38 13.13
N CYS A 128 0.95 2.36 14.02
CA CYS A 128 1.57 3.69 13.92
C CYS A 128 2.45 4.09 15.11
N THR A 129 2.48 3.29 16.18
CA THR A 129 3.38 3.53 17.31
C THR A 129 4.70 2.80 17.02
N SER A 130 5.55 3.44 16.22
CA SER A 130 6.98 3.22 16.38
C SER A 130 7.35 3.61 17.83
N SER A 131 8.11 2.72 18.45
CA SER A 131 8.68 2.78 19.81
C SER A 131 9.09 4.17 20.31
#